data_AF-A0A162KMD4-F1
#
_entry.id   AF-A0A162KMD4-F1
#
_cell.length_a   1.000
_cell.length_b   1.000
_cell.length_c   1.000
_cell.angle_alpha   90.00
_cell.angle_beta   90.00
_cell.angle_gamma   90.00
#
_symmetry.space_group_name_H-M   'P 1'
#
loop_
_entity.id
_entity.type
_entity.pdbx_description
1 polymer ?
#
loop_
_entity_poly.entity_id
_entity_poly.type
_entity_poly.pdbx_seq_one_letter_code
_entity_poly.pdbx_strand_id
1 'polypeptide(L)'
;MKPAQSIDTNREMPDRPDGAPAPVERVRVLDRAIGARISVLRRARRLSQSRCAEVLGVSFQQMRKYEQGINRISAGAVVRLAELFEVPVEEILYGGPRLQASRAPQMPQPPTVSAVVAMRDSLRDIPDPAARRALMCLISALATDRCAADRPAADRQSRRPARR
;
A
#
# COMPACT_ATOMS: atom_id res chain seq x y z
N MET A 1 -18.74 50.36 4.30
CA MET A 1 -18.84 48.92 3.98
C MET A 1 -17.42 48.40 3.76
N LYS A 2 -16.95 47.47 4.60
CA LYS A 2 -15.60 46.87 4.51
C LYS A 2 -15.64 45.73 3.48
N PRO A 3 -14.64 45.55 2.60
CA PRO A 3 -14.58 44.39 1.74
C PRO A 3 -14.21 43.14 2.56
N ALA A 4 -14.80 42.01 2.18
CA ALA A 4 -14.56 40.71 2.78
C ALA A 4 -13.07 40.33 2.62
N GLN A 5 -12.43 40.04 3.74
CA GLN A 5 -11.05 39.57 3.78
C GLN A 5 -10.97 38.17 3.18
N SER A 6 -10.16 38.03 2.14
CA SER A 6 -9.63 36.78 1.62
C SER A 6 -8.92 36.04 2.74
N ILE A 7 -9.50 34.91 3.17
CA ILE A 7 -8.85 34.01 4.11
C ILE A 7 -7.81 33.23 3.30
N ASP A 8 -6.58 33.73 3.32
CA ASP A 8 -5.43 33.10 2.68
C ASP A 8 -5.03 31.87 3.52
N THR A 9 -5.67 30.72 3.24
CA THR A 9 -5.47 29.48 4.02
C THR A 9 -4.14 28.78 3.72
N ASN A 10 -3.29 29.34 2.85
CA ASN A 10 -1.97 28.80 2.53
C ASN A 10 -0.87 29.67 3.12
N ARG A 11 -0.83 29.75 4.45
CA ARG A 11 0.39 30.11 5.17
C ARG A 11 1.42 29.04 4.85
N GLU A 12 2.43 29.40 4.06
CA GLU A 12 3.59 28.55 3.76
C GLU A 12 4.04 27.84 5.03
N MET A 13 3.84 26.53 5.06
CA MET A 13 4.40 25.67 6.08
C MET A 13 5.89 25.60 5.75
N PRO A 14 6.78 26.14 6.60
CA PRO A 14 8.19 26.22 6.28
C PRO A 14 8.72 24.82 5.97
N ASP A 15 9.63 24.75 4.99
CA ASP A 15 10.42 23.55 4.70
C ASP A 15 10.91 22.93 6.02
N ARG A 16 10.95 21.59 6.06
CA ARG A 16 11.35 20.83 7.25
C ARG A 16 12.57 21.47 7.93
N PRO A 17 12.59 21.57 9.28
CA PRO A 17 13.79 22.02 9.97
C PRO A 17 14.98 21.13 9.59
N ASP A 18 16.04 21.77 9.12
CA ASP A 18 17.32 21.12 8.84
C ASP A 18 17.80 20.39 10.11
N GLY A 19 17.88 19.05 10.05
CA GLY A 19 18.28 18.21 11.19
C GLY A 19 17.51 16.90 11.38
N ALA A 20 16.43 16.64 10.64
CA ALA A 20 15.77 15.34 10.66
C ALA A 20 16.68 14.26 10.03
N PRO A 21 16.78 13.04 10.61
CA PRO A 21 17.65 12.00 10.09
C PRO A 21 17.33 11.73 8.62
N ALA A 22 18.38 11.65 7.79
CA ALA A 22 18.25 11.41 6.36
C ALA A 22 17.33 10.19 6.15
N PRO A 23 16.27 10.31 5.33
CA PRO A 23 15.39 9.20 5.06
C PRO A 23 16.20 7.99 4.62
N VAL A 24 15.95 6.83 5.24
CA VAL A 24 16.49 5.56 4.77
C VAL A 24 16.26 5.44 3.27
N GLU A 25 17.29 5.07 2.50
CA GLU A 25 17.30 5.14 1.02
C GLU A 25 16.07 4.46 0.39
N ARG A 26 15.57 3.39 1.01
CA ARG A 26 14.33 2.69 0.62
C ARG A 26 13.11 3.61 0.52
N VAL A 27 12.96 4.57 1.46
CA VAL A 27 11.84 5.52 1.46
C VAL A 27 11.97 6.51 0.30
N ARG A 28 13.19 6.97 0.00
CA ARG A 28 13.44 7.86 -1.16
C ARG A 28 13.17 7.17 -2.50
N VAL A 29 13.44 5.87 -2.58
CA VAL A 29 13.12 5.06 -3.77
C VAL A 29 11.61 4.94 -3.95
N LEU A 30 10.86 4.73 -2.86
CA LEU A 30 9.40 4.68 -2.88
C LEU A 30 8.78 6.01 -3.30
N ASP A 31 9.24 7.13 -2.72
CA ASP A 31 8.75 8.47 -3.05
C ASP A 31 8.94 8.79 -4.55
N ARG A 32 10.10 8.44 -5.12
CA ARG A 32 10.38 8.54 -6.56
C ARG A 32 9.46 7.66 -7.41
N ALA A 33 9.21 6.42 -7.00
CA ALA A 33 8.32 5.53 -7.71
C ALA A 33 6.87 6.04 -7.73
N ILE A 34 6.39 6.56 -6.60
CA ILE A 34 5.07 7.19 -6.48
C ILE A 34 4.99 8.43 -7.39
N GLY A 35 5.98 9.33 -7.31
CA GLY A 35 6.04 10.53 -8.15
C GLY A 35 6.02 10.22 -9.65
N ALA A 36 6.80 9.21 -10.08
CA ALA A 36 6.82 8.77 -11.46
C ALA A 36 5.45 8.27 -11.94
N ARG A 37 4.73 7.50 -11.13
CA ARG A 37 3.37 7.02 -11.46
C ARG A 37 2.36 8.15 -11.56
N ILE A 38 2.41 9.10 -10.63
CA ILE A 38 1.57 10.32 -10.70
C ILE A 38 1.81 11.04 -12.02
N SER A 39 3.08 11.19 -12.43
CA SER A 39 3.42 11.82 -13.71
C SER A 39 2.86 11.06 -14.92
N VAL A 40 2.88 9.73 -14.91
CA VAL A 40 2.33 8.88 -15.97
C VAL A 40 0.81 9.00 -16.02
N LEU A 41 0.13 8.84 -14.89
CA LEU A 41 -1.34 8.91 -14.80
C LEU A 41 -1.88 10.27 -15.21
N ARG A 42 -1.21 11.34 -14.77
CA ARG A 42 -1.54 12.71 -15.17
C ARG A 42 -1.43 12.89 -16.69
N ARG A 43 -0.33 12.43 -17.29
CA ARG A 43 -0.10 12.53 -18.74
C ARG A 43 -1.10 11.69 -19.54
N ALA A 44 -1.43 10.48 -19.08
CA ALA A 44 -2.44 9.63 -19.70
C ALA A 44 -3.81 10.32 -19.79
N ARG A 45 -4.14 11.17 -18.80
CA ARG A 45 -5.38 11.95 -18.74
C ARG A 45 -5.26 13.35 -19.36
N ARG A 46 -4.12 13.66 -20.00
CA ARG A 46 -3.82 14.97 -20.61
C ARG A 46 -3.99 16.13 -19.64
N LEU A 47 -3.79 15.90 -18.34
CA LEU A 47 -3.89 16.93 -17.31
C LEU A 47 -2.57 17.68 -17.19
N SER A 48 -2.63 19.00 -16.95
CA SER A 48 -1.45 19.81 -16.67
C SER A 48 -1.03 19.68 -15.19
N GLN A 49 0.25 19.94 -14.89
CA GLN A 49 0.70 19.99 -13.49
C GLN A 49 -0.04 21.07 -12.70
N SER A 50 -0.39 22.20 -13.33
CA SER A 50 -1.17 23.27 -12.70
C SER A 50 -2.57 22.78 -12.30
N ARG A 51 -3.22 21.94 -13.11
CA ARG A 51 -4.54 21.40 -12.78
C ARG A 51 -4.49 20.46 -11.57
N CYS A 52 -3.48 19.59 -11.49
CA CYS A 52 -3.29 18.76 -10.31
C CYS A 52 -2.95 19.60 -9.07
N ALA A 53 -2.12 20.64 -9.23
CA ALA A 53 -1.75 21.54 -8.15
C ALA A 53 -2.97 22.28 -7.57
N GLU A 54 -3.86 22.78 -8.45
CA GLU A 54 -5.12 23.43 -8.09
C GLU A 54 -6.04 22.50 -7.29
N VAL A 55 -6.28 21.28 -7.78
CA VAL A 55 -7.11 20.27 -7.08
C VAL A 55 -6.52 19.89 -5.71
N LEU A 56 -5.19 19.88 -5.61
CA LEU A 56 -4.51 19.57 -4.37
C LEU A 56 -4.38 20.76 -3.41
N GLY A 57 -4.63 21.99 -3.87
CA GLY A 57 -4.40 23.22 -3.11
C GLY A 57 -2.92 23.53 -2.87
N VAL A 58 -2.03 23.07 -3.75
CA VAL A 58 -0.56 23.25 -3.62
C VAL A 58 -0.01 24.10 -4.76
N SER A 59 1.23 24.58 -4.61
CA SER A 59 1.90 25.34 -5.67
C SER A 59 2.30 24.45 -6.85
N PHE A 60 2.43 25.06 -8.03
CA PHE A 60 2.94 24.36 -9.23
C PHE A 60 4.31 23.72 -9.00
N GLN A 61 5.20 24.43 -8.31
CA GLN A 61 6.52 23.93 -7.96
C GLN A 61 6.43 22.71 -7.05
N GLN A 62 5.50 22.71 -6.09
CA GLN A 62 5.27 21.57 -5.21
C GLN A 62 4.79 20.34 -5.98
N MET A 63 3.85 20.53 -6.91
CA MET A 63 3.39 19.44 -7.78
C MET A 63 4.54 18.85 -8.60
N ARG A 64 5.45 19.69 -9.13
CA ARG A 64 6.66 19.24 -9.82
C ARG A 64 7.58 18.44 -8.87
N LYS A 65 7.82 18.94 -7.65
CA LYS A 65 8.64 18.23 -6.63
C LYS A 65 8.01 16.89 -6.22
N TYR A 66 6.69 16.77 -6.22
CA TYR A 66 5.99 15.49 -6.01
C TYR A 66 6.23 14.51 -7.16
N GLU A 67 6.09 14.94 -8.42
CA GLU A 67 6.35 14.04 -9.56
C GLU A 67 7.80 13.58 -9.64
N GLN A 68 8.73 14.36 -9.12
CA GLN A 68 10.15 14.00 -9.05
C GLN A 68 10.51 13.16 -7.80
N GLY A 69 9.57 12.96 -6.87
CA GLY A 69 9.82 12.27 -5.60
C GLY A 69 10.81 12.98 -4.67
N ILE A 70 11.05 14.28 -4.91
CA ILE A 70 11.88 15.12 -4.04
C ILE A 70 11.12 15.43 -2.75
N ASN A 71 9.83 15.75 -2.89
CA ASN A 71 8.95 16.03 -1.76
C ASN A 71 8.03 14.83 -1.50
N ARG A 72 7.88 14.49 -0.22
CA ARG A 72 6.90 13.49 0.21
C ARG A 72 5.49 13.99 -0.01
N ILE A 73 4.65 13.11 -0.53
CA ILE A 73 3.23 13.35 -0.69
C ILE A 73 2.48 12.78 0.53
N SER A 74 1.50 13.52 1.05
CA SER A 74 0.66 13.03 2.14
C SER A 74 -0.35 12.00 1.63
N ALA A 75 -0.78 11.08 2.49
CA ALA A 75 -1.79 10.08 2.12
C ALA A 75 -3.08 10.73 1.58
N GLY A 76 -3.55 11.82 2.21
CA GLY A 76 -4.72 12.55 1.74
C GLY A 76 -4.56 13.16 0.35
N ALA A 77 -3.35 13.64 -0.01
CA ALA A 77 -3.09 14.12 -1.37
C ALA A 77 -3.05 12.98 -2.39
N VAL A 78 -2.53 11.81 -2.02
CA VAL A 78 -2.57 10.61 -2.88
C VAL A 78 -4.03 10.18 -3.15
N VAL A 79 -4.89 10.18 -2.14
CA VAL A 79 -6.32 9.85 -2.30
C VAL A 79 -7.00 10.81 -3.27
N ARG A 80 -6.82 12.13 -3.09
CA ARG A 80 -7.40 13.14 -4.00
C ARG A 80 -6.87 13.00 -5.43
N LEU A 81 -5.60 12.65 -5.61
CA LEU A 81 -5.05 12.36 -6.94
C LEU A 81 -5.67 11.09 -7.54
N ALA A 82 -5.88 10.05 -6.74
CA ALA A 82 -6.52 8.82 -7.19
C ALA A 82 -7.96 9.08 -7.66
N GLU A 83 -8.71 9.90 -6.92
CA GLU A 83 -10.05 10.37 -7.32
C GLU A 83 -10.01 11.21 -8.60
N LEU A 84 -9.10 12.18 -8.69
CA LEU A 84 -8.91 13.00 -9.91
C LEU A 84 -8.53 12.14 -11.12
N PHE A 85 -7.77 11.08 -10.89
CA PHE A 85 -7.39 10.14 -11.92
C PHE A 85 -8.41 9.01 -12.07
N GLU A 86 -9.49 8.91 -11.30
CA GLU A 86 -10.45 7.80 -11.40
C GLU A 86 -9.75 6.42 -11.37
N VAL A 87 -8.72 6.26 -10.53
CA VAL A 87 -8.00 4.99 -10.33
C VAL A 87 -8.05 4.58 -8.86
N PRO A 88 -7.93 3.28 -8.55
CA PRO A 88 -7.70 2.84 -7.18
C PRO A 88 -6.41 3.46 -6.61
N VAL A 89 -6.41 3.82 -5.32
CA VAL A 89 -5.24 4.40 -4.63
C VAL A 89 -4.01 3.49 -4.72
N GLU A 90 -4.25 2.19 -4.76
CA GLU A 90 -3.28 1.12 -4.96
C GLU A 90 -2.51 1.27 -6.27
N GLU A 91 -3.09 1.90 -7.29
CA GLU A 91 -2.43 2.14 -8.56
C GLU A 91 -1.25 3.10 -8.40
N ILE A 92 -1.43 4.14 -7.60
CA ILE A 92 -0.38 5.12 -7.30
C ILE A 92 0.66 4.53 -6.34
N LEU A 93 0.22 3.81 -5.30
CA LEU A 93 1.10 3.29 -4.25
C LEU A 93 1.92 2.07 -4.71
N TYR A 94 1.29 1.13 -5.40
CA TYR A 94 1.86 -0.18 -5.72
C TYR A 94 2.08 -0.40 -7.22
N GLY A 95 1.57 0.49 -8.09
CA GLY A 95 1.71 0.38 -9.54
C GLY A 95 0.60 -0.40 -10.24
N GLY A 96 -0.57 -0.51 -9.60
CA GLY A 96 -1.78 -1.13 -10.15
C GLY A 96 -1.77 -2.66 -10.03
N PRO A 97 -2.89 -3.33 -10.35
CA PRO A 97 -2.86 -4.76 -10.56
C PRO A 97 -1.87 -5.02 -11.69
N ARG A 98 -0.84 -5.83 -11.43
CA ARG A 98 0.16 -6.21 -12.44
C ARG A 98 -0.54 -6.89 -13.62
N LEU A 99 -0.92 -6.12 -14.63
CA LEU A 99 -1.26 -6.65 -15.94
C LEU A 99 0.07 -7.15 -16.53
N GLN A 100 0.27 -8.46 -16.37
CA GLN A 100 1.43 -9.28 -16.76
C GLN A 100 2.61 -9.33 -15.76
N ALA A 101 2.45 -10.20 -14.77
CA ALA A 101 3.43 -11.26 -14.56
C ALA A 101 2.68 -12.56 -14.23
N SER A 102 2.34 -13.32 -15.27
CA SER A 102 2.16 -14.76 -15.13
C SER A 102 3.37 -15.29 -14.34
N ARG A 103 3.14 -15.82 -13.13
CA ARG A 103 4.13 -16.24 -12.12
C ARG A 103 4.87 -15.15 -11.33
N ALA A 104 4.17 -14.18 -10.75
CA ALA A 104 4.53 -13.78 -9.39
C ALA A 104 3.78 -14.72 -8.42
N PRO A 105 4.41 -15.31 -7.39
CA PRO A 105 3.65 -16.00 -6.36
C PRO A 105 2.66 -14.98 -5.81
N GLN A 106 1.37 -15.25 -5.99
CA GLN A 106 0.34 -14.52 -5.28
C GLN A 106 0.67 -14.70 -3.81
N MET A 107 1.28 -13.70 -3.18
CA MET A 107 1.32 -13.68 -1.74
C MET A 107 -0.14 -13.78 -1.30
N PRO A 108 -0.49 -14.68 -0.37
CA PRO A 108 -1.83 -14.72 0.17
C PRO A 108 -2.13 -13.32 0.69
N GLN A 109 -3.09 -12.65 0.05
CA GLN A 109 -3.50 -11.32 0.47
C GLN A 109 -4.03 -11.50 1.90
N PRO A 110 -3.54 -10.70 2.88
CA PRO A 110 -4.10 -10.76 4.21
C PRO A 110 -5.60 -10.47 4.12
N PRO A 111 -6.44 -11.15 4.93
CA PRO A 111 -7.87 -10.87 4.94
C PRO A 111 -8.11 -9.38 5.19
N THR A 112 -9.12 -8.82 4.54
CA THR A 112 -9.49 -7.41 4.77
C THR A 112 -9.88 -7.21 6.23
N VAL A 113 -9.70 -5.98 6.74
CA VAL A 113 -10.07 -5.64 8.13
C VAL A 113 -11.54 -6.02 8.40
N SER A 114 -12.44 -5.75 7.44
CA SER A 114 -13.85 -6.14 7.54
C SER A 114 -14.04 -7.65 7.67
N ALA A 115 -13.29 -8.46 6.91
CA ALA A 115 -13.38 -9.91 6.99
C ALA A 115 -12.89 -10.44 8.34
N VAL A 116 -11.81 -9.86 8.90
CA VAL A 116 -11.30 -10.23 10.22
C VAL A 116 -12.30 -9.90 11.32
N VAL A 117 -12.94 -8.73 11.26
CA VAL A 117 -13.98 -8.33 12.22
C VAL A 117 -15.20 -9.24 12.12
N ALA A 118 -15.71 -9.49 10.91
CA ALA A 118 -16.84 -10.39 10.71
C ALA A 118 -16.55 -11.82 11.21
N MET A 119 -15.35 -12.34 10.94
CA MET A 119 -14.91 -13.65 11.44
C MET A 119 -14.90 -13.69 12.98
N ARG A 120 -14.35 -12.66 13.62
CA ARG A 120 -14.30 -12.53 15.08
C ARG A 120 -15.71 -12.51 15.69
N ASP A 121 -16.62 -11.77 15.08
CA ASP A 121 -17.98 -11.61 15.58
C ASP A 121 -18.77 -12.92 15.41
N SER A 122 -18.67 -13.58 14.25
CA SER A 122 -19.24 -14.92 14.04
C SER A 122 -18.73 -15.96 15.04
N LEU A 123 -17.45 -15.89 15.44
CA LEU A 123 -16.89 -16.78 16.47
C LEU A 123 -17.42 -16.47 17.88
N ARG A 124 -17.77 -15.21 18.14
CA ARG A 124 -18.35 -14.78 19.42
C ARG A 124 -19.77 -15.33 19.59
N ASP A 125 -20.54 -15.33 18.51
CA ASP A 125 -21.96 -15.68 18.49
C ASP A 125 -22.22 -17.20 18.63
N ILE A 126 -21.19 -18.04 18.48
CA ILE A 126 -21.28 -19.49 18.73
C ILE A 126 -21.39 -19.74 20.24
N PRO A 127 -22.55 -20.19 20.78
CA PRO A 127 -22.75 -20.30 22.23
C PRO A 127 -21.90 -21.40 22.87
N ASP A 128 -21.66 -22.49 22.13
CA ASP A 128 -20.92 -23.66 22.61
C ASP A 128 -19.40 -23.43 22.61
N PRO A 129 -18.73 -23.44 23.79
CA PRO A 129 -17.27 -23.33 23.88
C PRO A 129 -16.51 -24.51 23.26
N ALA A 130 -17.12 -25.69 23.15
CA ALA A 130 -16.50 -26.84 22.50
C ALA A 130 -16.45 -26.65 20.98
N ALA A 131 -17.57 -26.27 20.35
CA ALA A 131 -17.63 -25.93 18.93
C ALA A 131 -16.65 -24.81 18.54
N ARG A 132 -16.55 -23.75 19.36
CA ARG A 132 -15.60 -22.65 19.11
C ARG A 132 -14.14 -23.12 19.11
N ARG A 133 -13.78 -23.98 20.08
CA ARG A 133 -12.44 -24.57 20.15
C ARG A 133 -12.16 -25.51 18.97
N ALA A 134 -13.14 -26.32 18.56
CA ALA A 134 -13.01 -27.21 17.41
C ALA A 134 -12.76 -26.43 16.11
N LEU A 135 -13.50 -25.33 15.89
CA LEU A 135 -13.32 -24.47 14.73
C LEU A 135 -11.94 -23.77 14.73
N MET A 136 -11.50 -23.28 15.89
CA MET A 136 -10.14 -22.73 16.03
C MET A 136 -9.06 -23.78 15.72
N CYS A 137 -9.23 -25.01 16.22
CA CYS A 137 -8.32 -26.11 15.94
C CYS A 137 -8.24 -26.42 14.44
N LEU A 138 -9.38 -26.42 13.74
CA LEU A 138 -9.44 -26.60 12.29
C LEU A 138 -8.72 -25.47 11.53
N ILE A 139 -8.94 -24.21 11.92
CA ILE A 139 -8.26 -23.06 11.30
C ILE A 139 -6.74 -23.18 11.48
N SER A 140 -6.29 -23.53 12.69
CA SER A 140 -4.87 -23.75 12.98
C SER A 140 -4.29 -24.93 12.18
N ALA A 141 -5.03 -26.03 12.06
CA ALA A 141 -4.62 -27.18 11.25
C ALA A 141 -4.45 -26.81 9.77
N LEU A 142 -5.44 -26.12 9.19
CA LEU A 142 -5.41 -25.65 7.80
C LEU A 142 -4.34 -24.58 7.51
N ALA A 143 -3.92 -23.83 8.53
CA ALA A 143 -2.80 -22.89 8.43
C ALA A 143 -1.44 -23.60 8.47
N THR A 144 -1.36 -24.74 9.18
CA THR A 144 -0.12 -25.49 9.37
C THR A 144 0.13 -26.48 8.23
N ASP A 145 -0.91 -27.13 7.69
CA ASP A 145 -0.79 -28.07 6.55
C ASP A 145 -0.29 -27.41 5.26
N ARG A 146 -0.60 -26.12 5.06
CA ARG A 146 -0.05 -25.35 3.93
C ARG A 146 1.46 -25.11 4.05
N CYS A 147 2.04 -25.23 5.26
CA CYS A 147 3.47 -25.03 5.50
C CYS A 147 4.30 -26.30 5.23
N ALA A 148 3.68 -27.48 5.20
CA ALA A 148 4.35 -28.75 4.88
C ALA A 148 4.44 -29.01 3.36
N ALA A 149 3.52 -28.44 2.57
CA ALA A 149 3.43 -28.67 1.13
C ALA A 149 4.43 -27.86 0.27
N ASP A 150 5.05 -26.81 0.83
CA ASP A 150 5.92 -25.86 0.10
C ASP A 150 7.43 -26.02 0.35
N ARG A 151 7.88 -27.13 0.98
CA ARG A 151 9.32 -27.44 1.01
C ARG A 151 9.74 -28.04 -0.34
N PRO A 152 10.68 -27.42 -1.09
CA PRO A 152 11.27 -28.11 -2.22
C PRO A 152 11.95 -29.38 -1.70
N ALA A 153 11.70 -30.50 -2.37
CA ALA A 153 12.25 -31.80 -2.07
C ALA A 153 13.77 -31.79 -2.23
N ALA A 154 14.48 -31.28 -1.24
CA ALA A 154 15.92 -31.43 -1.09
C ALA A 154 16.17 -32.54 -0.06
N ASP A 155 16.94 -33.51 -0.53
CA ASP A 155 17.59 -34.57 0.22
C ASP A 155 16.76 -35.83 0.56
N ARG A 156 16.46 -36.60 -0.49
CA ARG A 156 16.28 -38.06 -0.40
C ARG A 156 17.49 -38.78 -1.00
N GLN A 157 18.72 -38.51 -0.55
CA GLN A 157 19.85 -39.33 -0.99
C GLN A 157 21.06 -39.33 -0.05
N SER A 158 20.88 -39.80 1.19
CA SER A 158 22.04 -40.19 2.03
C SER A 158 21.70 -41.16 3.17
N ARG A 159 20.95 -42.23 2.92
CA ARG A 159 20.95 -43.41 3.82
C ARG A 159 20.96 -44.71 3.04
N ARG A 160 22.14 -45.09 2.54
CA ARG A 160 22.46 -46.51 2.32
C ARG A 160 22.89 -47.09 3.67
N PRO A 161 22.27 -48.19 4.16
CA PRO A 161 22.79 -48.87 5.32
C PRO A 161 24.04 -49.65 4.92
N ALA A 162 25.13 -49.50 5.69
CA ALA A 162 26.27 -50.40 5.60
C ALA A 162 25.81 -51.81 6.00
N ARG A 163 25.98 -52.77 5.09
CA ARG A 163 25.80 -54.20 5.37
C ARG A 163 27.17 -54.88 5.34
N ARG A 164 27.45 -55.56 6.47
CA ARG A 164 28.54 -56.50 6.78
C ARG A 164 29.93 -55.93 7.01
#